data_AF-A0AA91GQM2-F1
#
_entry.id   AF-A0AA91GQM2-F1
#
_cell.length_a   1.000
_cell.length_b   1.000
_cell.length_c   1.000
_cell.angle_alpha   90.00
_cell.angle_beta   90.00
_cell.angle_gamma   90.00
#
_symmetry.space_group_name_H-M   'P 1'
#
loop_
_entity.id
_entity.type
_entity.pdbx_description
1 polymer ?
#
loop_
_entity_poly.entity_id
_entity_poly.type
_entity_poly.pdbx_seq_one_letter_code
_entity_poly.pdbx_strand_id
1 'polypeptide(L)'
;MESKLKELIGQPNVWLFVKSSNGWLKNVEILDVNLDTVTFRYEHESEAENRVWEKTTRIDNIAEIEVRLLTLPRGDKQVQEIKNRLSKLLEQEER
;
A
#
# COMPACT_ATOMS: atom_id res chain seq x y z
N MET A 1 4.84 7.67 16.99
CA MET A 1 4.88 6.97 15.69
C MET A 1 4.46 5.52 15.85
N GLU A 2 5.11 4.76 16.74
CA GLU A 2 4.78 3.35 17.06
C GLU A 2 3.28 3.07 17.23
N SER A 3 2.58 3.79 18.12
CA SER A 3 1.14 3.60 18.34
C SER A 3 0.30 3.81 17.07
N LYS A 4 0.67 4.77 16.21
CA LYS A 4 -0.01 4.98 14.92
C LYS A 4 0.21 3.80 13.98
N LEU A 5 1.43 3.28 13.89
CA LEU A 5 1.72 2.12 13.04
C LEU A 5 0.98 0.87 13.54
N LYS A 6 0.86 0.69 14.87
CA LYS A 6 0.10 -0.42 15.47
C LYS A 6 -1.38 -0.38 15.10
N GLU A 7 -2.00 0.80 15.10
CA GLU A 7 -3.40 0.96 14.68
C GLU A 7 -3.61 0.68 13.18
N LEU A 8 -2.55 0.80 12.38
CA LEU A 8 -2.59 0.62 10.93
C LEU A 8 -2.22 -0.80 10.47
N ILE A 9 -1.98 -1.74 11.40
CA ILE A 9 -1.76 -3.15 11.06
C ILE A 9 -2.99 -3.69 10.30
N GLY A 10 -2.75 -4.28 9.12
CA GLY A 10 -3.80 -4.82 8.25
C GLY A 10 -4.73 -3.77 7.60
N GLN A 11 -4.47 -2.47 7.77
CA GLN A 11 -5.26 -1.43 7.11
C GLN A 11 -4.82 -1.27 5.65
N PRO A 12 -5.77 -1.13 4.69
CA PRO A 12 -5.44 -0.86 3.31
C PRO A 12 -5.06 0.62 3.09
N ASN A 13 -4.47 0.91 1.93
CA ASN A 13 -4.19 2.28 1.45
C ASN A 13 -3.28 3.10 2.37
N VAL A 14 -2.37 2.44 3.08
CA VAL A 14 -1.34 3.10 3.90
C VAL A 14 -0.13 3.41 3.04
N TRP A 15 0.36 4.64 3.13
CA TRP A 15 1.56 5.11 2.46
C TRP A 15 2.59 5.52 3.51
N LEU A 16 3.84 5.08 3.33
CA LEU A 16 4.93 5.35 4.26
C LEU A 16 6.03 6.14 3.56
N PHE A 17 6.44 7.27 4.14
CA PHE A 17 7.66 7.93 3.71
C PHE A 17 8.87 7.33 4.44
N VAL A 18 9.73 6.65 3.70
CA VAL A 18 10.89 5.94 4.26
C VAL A 18 12.17 6.72 3.94
N LYS A 19 12.86 7.21 4.99
CA LYS A 19 14.04 8.08 4.84
C LYS A 19 15.16 7.37 4.07
N SER A 20 15.43 6.11 4.37
CA SER A 20 16.50 5.35 3.70
C SER A 20 16.25 5.07 2.22
N SER A 21 14.99 5.07 1.78
CA SER A 21 14.61 4.93 0.38
C SER A 21 14.40 6.29 -0.31
N ASN A 22 14.50 7.40 0.44
CA ASN A 22 14.22 8.77 0.00
C ASN A 22 12.92 8.91 -0.81
N GLY A 23 11.84 8.29 -0.33
CA GLY A 23 10.60 8.30 -1.08
C GLY A 23 9.41 7.65 -0.37
N TRP A 24 8.25 7.80 -1.01
CA TRP A 24 6.99 7.19 -0.61
C TRP A 24 6.91 5.75 -1.09
N LEU A 25 6.70 4.83 -0.15
CA LEU A 25 6.19 3.51 -0.44
C LEU A 25 4.66 3.57 -0.37
N LYS A 26 4.03 3.19 -1.48
CA LYS A 26 2.57 3.28 -1.66
C LYS A 26 1.94 1.93 -1.42
N ASN A 27 0.66 1.95 -1.01
CA ASN A 27 -0.16 0.75 -0.79
C ASN A 27 0.55 -0.30 0.07
N VAL A 28 1.18 0.18 1.13
CA VAL A 28 1.90 -0.62 2.09
C VAL A 28 0.92 -1.36 2.98
N GLU A 29 1.18 -2.62 3.24
CA GLU A 29 0.49 -3.41 4.26
C GLU A 29 1.42 -3.58 5.45
N ILE A 30 1.04 -3.02 6.60
CA ILE A 30 1.80 -3.20 7.84
C ILE A 30 1.47 -4.58 8.41
N LEU A 31 2.49 -5.42 8.54
CA LEU A 31 2.39 -6.81 9.01
C LEU A 31 2.59 -6.90 10.52
N ASP A 32 3.59 -6.19 11.05
CA ASP A 32 3.93 -6.23 12.47
C ASP A 32 4.64 -4.96 12.93
N VAL A 33 4.47 -4.61 14.20
CA VAL A 33 5.11 -3.46 14.86
C VAL A 33 5.62 -3.88 16.23
N ASN A 34 6.94 -3.99 16.34
CA ASN A 34 7.66 -4.26 17.57
C ASN A 34 8.04 -2.94 18.28
N LEU A 35 8.82 -3.03 19.37
CA LEU A 35 9.24 -1.88 20.18
C LEU A 35 9.90 -0.75 19.37
N ASP A 36 10.75 -1.08 18.39
CA ASP A 36 11.53 -0.10 17.62
C ASP A 36 11.53 -0.35 16.11
N THR A 37 10.88 -1.43 15.67
CA THR A 37 10.87 -1.86 14.27
C THR A 37 9.45 -2.06 13.75
N VAL A 38 9.29 -1.83 12.46
CA VAL A 38 8.08 -2.10 11.71
C VAL A 38 8.41 -3.02 10.54
N THR A 39 7.57 -4.03 10.36
CA THR A 39 7.63 -4.95 9.22
C THR A 39 6.42 -4.68 8.34
N PHE A 40 6.66 -4.47 7.05
CA PHE A 40 5.60 -4.15 6.11
C PHE A 40 5.89 -4.74 4.72
N ARG A 41 4.81 -4.90 3.96
CA ARG A 41 4.83 -5.39 2.59
C ARG A 41 4.44 -4.27 1.63
N TYR A 42 5.13 -4.17 0.50
CA TYR A 42 4.81 -3.20 -0.54
C TYR A 42 5.04 -3.79 -1.91
N GLU A 43 4.26 -3.32 -2.88
CA GLU A 43 4.43 -3.67 -4.28
C GLU A 43 5.35 -2.67 -4.95
N HIS A 44 6.29 -3.18 -5.74
CA HIS A 44 7.05 -2.35 -6.67
C HIS A 44 6.72 -2.79 -8.08
N GLU A 45 6.05 -1.89 -8.79
CA GLU A 45 5.69 -2.05 -10.19
C GLU A 45 6.74 -1.34 -11.06
N SER A 46 7.38 -2.10 -11.93
CA SER A 46 8.29 -1.62 -12.97
C SER A 46 7.85 -2.20 -14.32
N GLU A 47 8.26 -1.58 -15.44
CA GLU A 47 7.90 -2.05 -16.79
C GLU A 47 8.28 -3.52 -17.07
N ALA A 48 9.23 -4.08 -16.30
CA ALA A 48 9.69 -5.45 -16.45
C ALA A 48 9.06 -6.43 -15.46
N GLU A 49 8.53 -5.96 -14.33
CA GLU A 49 8.10 -6.85 -13.26
C GLU A 49 7.22 -6.18 -12.20
N ASN A 50 6.22 -6.93 -11.75
CA ASN A 50 5.49 -6.66 -10.50
C ASN A 50 6.03 -7.61 -9.41
N ARG A 51 6.76 -7.06 -8.43
CA ARG A 51 7.27 -7.82 -7.28
C ARG A 51 6.70 -7.28 -5.98
N VAL A 52 6.29 -8.22 -5.13
CA VAL A 52 5.90 -7.95 -3.75
C VAL A 52 7.13 -8.10 -2.85
N TRP A 53 7.45 -7.06 -2.10
CA TRP A 53 8.60 -7.02 -1.19
C TRP A 53 8.14 -6.94 0.26
N GLU A 54 8.76 -7.72 1.13
CA GLU A 54 8.66 -7.55 2.58
C GLU A 54 9.91 -6.86 3.11
N LYS A 55 9.72 -5.87 3.99
CA LYS A 55 10.82 -5.09 4.56
C LYS A 55 10.57 -4.83 6.04
N THR A 56 11.61 -5.06 6.84
CA THR A 56 11.68 -4.62 8.23
C THR A 56 12.60 -3.41 8.34
N THR A 57 12.15 -2.37 9.03
CA THR A 57 12.99 -1.18 9.28
C THR A 57 12.69 -0.58 10.64
N ARG A 58 13.59 0.26 11.13
CA ARG A 58 13.38 0.98 12.39
C ARG A 58 12.28 2.03 12.24
N ILE A 59 11.49 2.24 13.28
CA ILE A 59 10.38 3.21 13.29
C ILE A 59 10.90 4.64 13.07
N ASP A 60 12.13 4.94 13.53
CA ASP A 60 12.80 6.22 13.30
C ASP A 60 13.07 6.52 11.81
N ASN A 61 13.10 5.49 10.97
CA ASN A 61 13.29 5.58 9.53
C ASN A 61 12.00 5.93 8.78
N ILE A 62 10.84 5.87 9.46
CA ILE A 62 9.55 6.34 8.94
C ILE A 62 9.39 7.82 9.29
N ALA A 63 9.40 8.70 8.30
CA ALA A 63 9.22 10.13 8.54
C ALA A 63 7.73 10.50 8.66
N GLU A 64 6.91 9.97 7.76
CA GLU A 64 5.52 10.36 7.59
C GLU A 64 4.66 9.15 7.21
N ILE A 65 3.38 9.24 7.58
CA ILE A 65 2.35 8.26 7.27
C ILE A 65 1.17 9.01 6.65
N GLU A 66 0.73 8.56 5.48
CA GLU A 66 -0.49 9.03 4.82
C GLU A 66 -1.45 7.86 4.67
N VAL A 67 -2.71 8.03 5.08
CA VAL A 67 -3.76 7.02 4.91
C VAL A 67 -4.78 7.57 3.94
N ARG A 68 -4.89 6.95 2.77
CA ARG A 68 -5.84 7.40 1.75
C ARG A 68 -7.20 6.77 1.98
N LEU A 69 -8.16 7.60 2.39
CA LEU A 69 -9.58 7.25 2.43
C LEU A 69 -10.10 7.15 0.99
N LEU A 70 -9.96 5.98 0.37
CA LEU A 70 -10.66 5.66 -0.85
C LEU A 70 -12.10 5.26 -0.49
N THR A 71 -13.02 6.22 -0.52
CA THR A 71 -14.45 5.93 -0.42
C THR A 71 -14.95 5.43 -1.78
N LEU A 72 -14.78 4.13 -2.03
CA LEU A 72 -15.61 3.44 -3.01
C LEU A 72 -16.83 2.90 -2.26
N PRO A 73 -18.06 3.41 -2.51
CA PRO A 73 -19.23 2.88 -1.83
C PRO A 73 -19.39 1.40 -2.22
N ARG A 74 -19.30 0.50 -1.24
CA ARG A 74 -19.57 -0.92 -1.45
C ARG A 74 -21.03 -1.05 -1.90
N GLY A 75 -21.24 -1.41 -3.17
CA GLY A 75 -22.57 -1.56 -3.77
C GLY A 75 -22.98 -0.45 -4.73
N ASP A 76 -22.12 0.53 -4.98
CA ASP A 76 -22.35 1.47 -6.08
C ASP A 76 -22.22 0.73 -7.41
N LYS A 77 -23.33 0.61 -8.14
CA LYS A 77 -23.39 -0.03 -9.46
C LYS A 77 -22.42 0.62 -10.43
N GLN A 78 -22.24 1.94 -10.34
CA GLN A 78 -21.33 2.68 -11.21
C GLN A 78 -19.87 2.29 -10.96
N VAL A 79 -19.48 2.14 -9.69
CA VAL A 79 -18.11 1.70 -9.34
C VAL A 79 -17.85 0.26 -9.79
N GLN A 80 -18.83 -0.63 -9.64
CA GLN A 80 -18.70 -2.01 -10.13
C GLN A 80 -18.62 -2.06 -11.65
N GLU A 81 -19.38 -1.21 -12.36
CA GLU A 81 -19.33 -1.11 -13.80
C GLU A 81 -17.97 -0.58 -14.29
N ILE A 82 -17.44 0.46 -13.64
CA ILE A 82 -16.09 0.98 -13.92
C ILE A 82 -15.03 -0.11 -13.69
N LYS A 83 -15.09 -0.82 -12.56
CA LYS A 83 -14.17 -1.94 -12.27
C LYS A 83 -14.23 -3.00 -13.38
N ASN A 84 -15.43 -3.46 -13.73
CA ASN A 84 -15.64 -4.48 -14.75
C ASN A 84 -15.14 -4.03 -16.13
N ARG A 85 -15.35 -2.76 -16.48
CA ARG A 85 -14.87 -2.19 -17.73
C ARG A 85 -13.35 -2.12 -17.77
N LEU A 86 -12.72 -1.68 -16.69
CA LEU A 86 -11.25 -1.63 -16.58
C LEU A 86 -10.63 -3.03 -16.64
N SER A 87 -11.20 -4.02 -15.95
CA SER A 87 -10.75 -5.41 -16.04
C SER A 87 -10.79 -5.94 -17.48
N LYS A 88 -11.86 -5.66 -18.23
CA LYS A 88 -11.96 -6.05 -19.64
C LYS A 88 -10.94 -5.38 -20.55
N LEU A 89 -10.57 -4.12 -20.27
CA LEU A 89 -9.57 -3.41 -21.05
C LEU A 89 -8.16 -3.95 -20.79
N LEU A 90 -7.85 -4.27 -19.53
CA LEU A 90 -6.57 -4.89 -19.17
C LEU A 90 -6.39 -6.26 -19.84
N GLU A 91 -7.43 -7.10 -19.84
CA GLU A 91 -7.41 -8.40 -20.55
C GLU A 91 -7.22 -8.27 -22.07
N GLN A 92 -7.54 -7.11 -22.66
CA GLN A 92 -7.37 -6.84 -24.08
C GLN A 92 -5.97 -6.32 -24.43
N GLU A 93 -5.29 -5.61 -23.51
CA GLU A 93 -3.90 -5.18 -23.69
C GLU A 93 -2.90 -6.34 -23.54
N GLU A 94 -3.25 -7.40 -22.81
CA GLU A 94 -2.41 -8.60 -22.64
C GLU A 94 -2.48 -9.59 -23.83
N ARG A 95 -3.20 -9.27 -24.90
CA ARG A 95 -3.38 -10.09 -26.12
C ARG A 95 -2.76 -9.47 -27.37
#